data_AF-A0A7S1RFU4-F1
#
_entry.id   AF-A0A7S1RFU4-F1
#
_cell.length_a   1.000
_cell.length_b   1.000
_cell.length_c   1.000
_cell.angle_alpha   90.00
_cell.angle_beta   90.00
_cell.angle_gamma   90.00
#
_symmetry.space_group_name_H-M   'P 1'
#
loop_
_entity.id
_entity.type
_entity.pdbx_description
1 polymer ?
#
loop_
_entity_poly.entity_id
_entity_poly.type
_entity_poly.pdbx_seq_one_letter_code
_entity_poly.pdbx_strand_id
1 'polypeptide(L)'
;MDFPWTEAMLLDWGAEWLTRAFHAAGTLPAENRVTKVLPERRAKVTTGNNSCKFFFEVQYARRDPCLHTKLFAKVPFPCSGPTKSDRLSSSVYKQPMDLVEINTYRLVEARFPMQTPKFYYGDISNETS
;
A
#
# COMPACT_ATOMS: atom_id res chain seq x y z
N MET A 1 -9.50 9.43 6.07
CA MET A 1 -10.04 8.43 5.11
C MET A 1 -9.81 7.08 5.75
N ASP A 2 -10.80 6.19 5.75
CA ASP A 2 -10.58 4.85 6.29
C ASP A 2 -9.54 4.08 5.46
N PHE A 3 -8.92 3.06 6.06
CA PHE A 3 -7.82 2.29 5.46
C PHE A 3 -8.21 0.82 5.18
N PRO A 4 -7.83 0.25 4.00
CA PRO A 4 -8.14 -1.13 3.66
C PRO A 4 -7.11 -2.09 4.27
N TRP A 5 -7.46 -2.71 5.39
CA TRP A 5 -6.59 -3.59 6.17
C TRP A 5 -6.33 -4.97 5.55
N THR A 6 -7.03 -5.31 4.46
CA THR A 6 -6.93 -6.62 3.80
C THR A 6 -7.03 -6.45 2.29
N GLU A 7 -6.53 -7.45 1.55
CA GLU A 7 -6.72 -7.54 0.10
C GLU A 7 -8.21 -7.46 -0.27
N ALA A 8 -9.08 -8.18 0.44
CA ALA A 8 -10.51 -8.17 0.18
C ALA A 8 -11.14 -6.78 0.33
N MET A 9 -10.76 -6.03 1.38
CA MET A 9 -11.22 -4.65 1.56
C MET A 9 -10.71 -3.73 0.45
N LEU A 10 -9.45 -3.86 0.03
CA LEU A 10 -8.92 -3.06 -1.08
C LEU A 10 -9.67 -3.35 -2.38
N LEU A 11 -10.00 -4.61 -2.65
CA LEU A 11 -10.73 -5.00 -3.86
C LEU A 11 -12.18 -4.49 -3.84
N ASP A 12 -12.82 -4.47 -2.66
CA ASP A 12 -14.18 -3.98 -2.46
C ASP A 12 -14.25 -2.45 -2.62
N TRP A 13 -13.37 -1.71 -1.95
CA TRP A 13 -13.30 -0.25 -2.05
C TRP A 13 -12.76 0.22 -3.40
N GLY A 14 -11.88 -0.59 -3.98
CA GLY A 14 -11.53 -0.59 -5.38
C GLY A 14 -10.94 0.72 -5.91
N ALA A 15 -11.34 1.04 -7.13
CA ALA A 15 -10.72 2.07 -7.95
C ALA A 15 -10.94 3.48 -7.39
N GLU A 16 -12.10 3.74 -6.77
CA GLU A 16 -12.41 5.05 -6.21
C GLU A 16 -11.48 5.37 -5.03
N TRP A 17 -11.33 4.42 -4.09
CA TRP A 17 -10.47 4.62 -2.94
C TRP A 17 -9.01 4.85 -3.36
N LEU A 18 -8.47 4.00 -4.25
CA LEU A 18 -7.10 4.16 -4.75
C LEU A 18 -6.89 5.46 -5.52
N THR A 19 -7.89 5.93 -6.27
CA THR A 19 -7.82 7.23 -6.95
C THR A 19 -7.64 8.35 -5.93
N ARG A 20 -8.45 8.37 -4.87
CA ARG A 20 -8.33 9.39 -3.83
C ARG A 20 -7.01 9.29 -3.08
N ALA A 21 -6.56 8.07 -2.77
CA ALA A 21 -5.28 7.83 -2.09
C ALA A 21 -4.08 8.32 -2.93
N PHE A 22 -4.01 7.96 -4.22
CA PHE A 22 -2.90 8.37 -5.09
C PHE A 22 -2.93 9.86 -5.43
N HIS A 23 -4.12 10.48 -5.55
CA HIS A 23 -4.23 11.93 -5.66
C HIS A 23 -3.75 12.63 -4.39
N ALA A 24 -4.15 12.14 -3.21
CA ALA A 24 -3.72 12.70 -1.94
C ALA A 24 -2.19 12.61 -1.75
N ALA A 25 -1.56 11.53 -2.23
CA ALA A 25 -0.11 11.38 -2.23
C ALA A 25 0.61 12.15 -3.35
N GLY A 26 -0.12 12.69 -4.33
CA GLY A 26 0.46 13.36 -5.50
C GLY A 26 1.15 12.41 -6.50
N THR A 27 0.92 11.11 -6.41
CA THR A 27 1.56 10.09 -7.27
C THR A 27 0.74 9.76 -8.52
N LEU A 28 -0.51 10.23 -8.57
CA LEU A 28 -1.40 10.17 -9.73
C LEU A 28 -1.78 11.60 -10.16
N PRO A 29 -1.64 11.98 -11.44
CA PRO A 29 -2.06 13.29 -11.94
C PRO A 29 -3.56 13.52 -11.73
N ALA A 30 -3.95 14.76 -11.39
CA ALA A 30 -5.32 15.11 -11.00
C ALA A 30 -6.38 14.81 -12.09
N GLU A 31 -5.97 14.79 -13.36
CA GLU A 31 -6.80 14.49 -14.51
C GLU A 31 -6.87 13.00 -14.88
N ASN A 32 -6.13 12.15 -14.15
CA ASN A 32 -6.17 10.70 -14.29
C ASN A 32 -6.96 10.06 -13.14
N ARG A 33 -7.22 8.75 -13.22
CA ARG A 33 -7.86 7.97 -12.16
C ARG A 33 -7.57 6.49 -12.34
N VAL A 34 -7.65 5.72 -11.26
CA VAL A 34 -7.76 4.26 -11.34
C VAL A 34 -9.17 3.94 -11.84
N THR A 35 -9.29 3.00 -12.77
CA THR A 35 -10.57 2.53 -13.33
C THR A 35 -10.91 1.11 -12.91
N LYS A 36 -9.90 0.30 -12.56
CA LYS A 36 -10.09 -1.08 -12.13
C LYS A 36 -8.99 -1.50 -11.18
N VAL A 37 -9.34 -2.36 -10.22
CA VAL A 37 -8.42 -3.08 -9.33
C VAL A 37 -8.66 -4.56 -9.54
N LEU A 38 -7.58 -5.32 -9.74
CA LEU A 38 -7.62 -6.74 -10.05
C LEU A 38 -6.71 -7.48 -9.06
N PRO A 39 -7.15 -8.59 -8.45
CA PRO A 39 -6.28 -9.39 -7.60
C PRO A 39 -5.21 -10.11 -8.42
N GLU A 40 -3.98 -10.20 -7.90
CA GLU A 40 -2.98 -11.10 -8.46
C GLU A 40 -3.25 -12.53 -7.99
N ARG A 41 -3.60 -13.41 -8.93
CA ARG A 41 -4.02 -14.78 -8.62
C ARG A 41 -2.88 -15.79 -8.66
N ARG A 42 -1.78 -15.47 -9.33
CA ARG A 42 -0.67 -16.40 -9.58
C ARG A 42 0.41 -16.29 -8.51
N ALA A 43 0.69 -15.09 -8.03
CA ALA A 43 1.72 -14.84 -7.03
C ALA A 43 1.09 -14.43 -5.70
N LYS A 44 1.20 -15.31 -4.70
CA LYS A 44 0.77 -15.03 -3.32
C LYS A 44 1.97 -14.80 -2.43
N VAL A 45 1.89 -13.78 -1.57
CA VAL A 45 2.89 -13.55 -0.53
C VAL A 45 2.44 -14.27 0.74
N THR A 46 2.94 -15.47 0.96
CA THR A 46 2.58 -16.31 2.12
C THR A 46 3.62 -16.26 3.24
N THR A 47 4.60 -15.35 3.14
CA THR A 47 5.73 -15.25 4.07
C THR A 47 5.82 -13.86 4.69
N GLY A 48 6.47 -13.80 5.86
CA GLY A 48 6.64 -12.59 6.66
C GLY A 48 5.68 -12.52 7.85
N ASN A 49 6.23 -12.19 9.01
CA ASN A 49 5.56 -12.28 10.31
C ASN A 49 4.81 -11.02 10.75
N ASN A 50 5.09 -9.86 10.14
CA ASN A 50 4.70 -8.57 10.73
C ASN A 50 3.62 -7.80 9.94
N SER A 51 3.13 -8.33 8.82
CA SER A 51 2.15 -7.64 7.96
C SER A 51 1.54 -8.58 6.94
N CYS A 52 0.29 -8.29 6.57
CA CYS A 52 -0.32 -8.83 5.38
C CYS A 52 0.31 -8.14 4.15
N LYS A 53 0.62 -8.94 3.13
CA LYS A 53 1.24 -8.48 1.89
C LYS A 53 0.53 -9.12 0.72
N PHE A 54 0.28 -8.35 -0.33
CA PHE A 54 -0.37 -8.89 -1.51
C PHE A 54 -0.02 -8.06 -2.75
N PHE A 55 -0.06 -8.72 -3.90
CA PHE A 55 0.09 -8.10 -5.20
C PHE A 55 -1.29 -7.86 -5.81
N PHE A 56 -1.43 -6.80 -6.59
CA PHE A 56 -2.65 -6.48 -7.31
C PHE A 56 -2.31 -5.69 -8.57
N GLU A 57 -3.22 -5.69 -9.54
CA GLU A 57 -3.10 -4.87 -10.74
C GLU A 57 -4.12 -3.74 -10.74
N VAL A 58 -3.74 -2.61 -11.34
CA VAL A 58 -4.61 -1.47 -11.59
C VAL A 58 -4.65 -1.12 -13.06
N GLN A 59 -5.80 -0.61 -13.50
CA GLN A 59 -5.95 0.04 -14.78
C GLN A 59 -6.17 1.53 -14.55
N TYR A 60 -5.58 2.38 -15.39
CA TYR A 60 -5.74 3.82 -15.34
C TYR A 60 -6.61 4.31 -16.51
N ALA A 61 -7.33 5.41 -16.30
CA ALA A 61 -8.15 6.02 -17.34
C ALA A 61 -7.31 6.56 -18.50
N ARG A 62 -6.12 7.07 -18.19
CA ARG A 62 -5.13 7.53 -19.17
C ARG A 62 -3.85 6.73 -18.98
N ARG A 63 -3.33 6.19 -20.09
CA ARG A 63 -2.04 5.51 -20.08
C ARG A 63 -0.93 6.52 -19.82
N ASP A 64 -0.10 6.23 -18.83
CA ASP A 64 1.07 7.01 -18.48
C ASP A 64 2.25 6.04 -18.29
N PRO A 65 3.34 6.16 -19.07
CA PRO A 65 4.50 5.27 -18.94
C PRO A 65 5.20 5.37 -17.57
N CYS A 66 4.97 6.44 -16.80
CA CYS A 66 5.52 6.62 -15.46
C CYS A 66 4.64 5.99 -14.36
N LEU A 67 3.50 5.40 -14.72
CA LEU A 67 2.59 4.70 -13.80
C LEU A 67 2.65 3.17 -14.01
N HIS A 68 3.11 2.47 -12.98
CA HIS A 68 3.10 1.02 -12.88
C HIS A 68 1.67 0.50 -12.70
N THR A 69 1.33 -0.55 -13.42
CA THR A 69 0.01 -1.21 -13.31
C THR A 69 0.03 -2.41 -12.38
N LYS A 70 1.20 -2.98 -12.06
CA LYS A 70 1.36 -4.07 -11.11
C LYS A 70 1.92 -3.52 -9.81
N LEU A 71 1.13 -3.59 -8.75
CA LEU A 71 1.42 -2.95 -7.48
C LEU A 71 1.52 -3.98 -6.37
N PHE A 72 2.20 -3.55 -5.30
CA PHE A 72 2.38 -4.31 -4.09
C PHE A 72 1.86 -3.48 -2.93
N ALA A 73 1.06 -4.09 -2.06
CA ALA A 73 0.66 -3.50 -0.80
C ALA A 73 1.24 -4.31 0.35
N LYS A 74 1.78 -3.57 1.32
CA LYS A 74 2.06 -4.06 2.66
C LYS A 74 1.10 -3.34 3.60
N VAL A 75 0.26 -4.10 4.29
CA VAL A 75 -0.68 -3.57 5.28
C VAL A 75 -0.42 -4.22 6.63
N PRO A 76 -0.43 -3.45 7.71
CA PRO A 76 -0.30 -4.04 9.03
C PRO A 76 -1.46 -4.98 9.35
N PHE A 77 -1.21 -5.96 10.22
CA PHE A 77 -2.29 -6.81 10.72
C PHE A 77 -3.26 -5.99 11.58
N PRO A 78 -4.56 -6.34 11.60
CA PRO A 78 -5.51 -5.71 12.50
C PRO A 78 -5.17 -6.03 13.97
N CYS A 79 -5.56 -5.16 14.90
CA CYS A 79 -5.46 -5.39 16.35
C CYS A 79 -6.52 -6.40 16.88
N SER A 80 -7.06 -7.25 16.02
CA SER A 80 -8.11 -8.23 16.31
C SER A 80 -7.86 -9.52 15.52
N GLY A 81 -8.56 -10.59 15.88
CA GLY A 81 -8.42 -11.89 15.21
C GLY A 81 -7.13 -12.65 15.54
N PRO A 82 -6.81 -13.69 14.76
CA PRO A 82 -5.72 -14.63 15.06
C PRO A 82 -4.32 -14.01 14.97
N THR A 83 -4.17 -12.91 14.25
CA THR A 83 -2.88 -12.22 14.02
C THR A 83 -2.64 -11.02 14.94
N LYS A 84 -3.50 -10.81 15.95
CA LYS A 84 -3.42 -9.66 16.88
C LYS A 84 -2.07 -9.59 17.61
N SER A 85 -1.53 -10.73 18.05
CA SER A 85 -0.23 -10.80 18.73
C SER A 85 0.89 -10.24 17.85
N ASP A 86 0.82 -10.51 16.55
CA ASP A 86 1.85 -10.13 15.59
C ASP A 86 1.80 -8.62 15.30
N ARG A 87 0.60 -8.02 15.20
CA ARG A 87 0.44 -6.56 15.14
C ARG A 87 0.98 -5.88 16.41
N LEU A 88 0.62 -6.39 17.59
CA LEU A 88 1.10 -5.83 18.86
C LEU A 88 2.64 -5.91 18.95
N SER A 89 3.22 -7.06 18.60
CA SER A 89 4.68 -7.23 18.52
C SER A 89 5.35 -6.25 17.55
N SER A 90 4.78 -6.09 16.36
CA SER A 90 5.44 -5.42 15.23
C SER A 90 5.28 -3.92 15.21
N SER A 91 4.14 -3.42 15.66
CA SER A 91 3.80 -1.99 15.52
C SER A 91 3.62 -1.30 16.87
N VAL A 92 3.29 -2.02 17.94
CA VAL A 92 3.18 -1.44 19.30
C VAL A 92 4.44 -1.66 20.14
N TYR A 93 5.17 -2.76 19.94
CA TYR A 93 6.42 -3.02 20.69
C TYR A 93 7.69 -2.72 19.88
N LYS A 94 7.62 -2.66 18.54
CA LYS A 94 8.74 -2.28 17.64
C LYS A 94 8.46 -0.92 16.94
N GLN A 95 8.03 0.04 17.75
CA GLN A 95 7.07 1.13 17.49
C GLN A 95 7.07 1.99 16.21
N PRO A 96 8.10 2.11 15.35
CA PRO A 96 7.92 2.92 14.13
C PRO A 96 8.37 2.25 12.84
N MET A 97 8.52 0.92 12.77
CA MET A 97 9.13 0.30 11.59
C MET A 97 8.37 0.59 10.28
N ASP A 98 7.04 0.68 10.29
CA ASP A 98 6.26 1.04 9.10
C ASP A 98 6.44 2.53 8.74
N LEU A 99 6.52 3.41 9.74
CA LEU A 99 6.84 4.83 9.54
C LEU A 99 8.26 5.02 8.97
N VAL A 100 9.23 4.28 9.48
CA VAL A 100 10.62 4.29 9.00
C VAL A 100 10.69 3.76 7.58
N GLU A 101 9.94 2.72 7.24
CA GLU A 101 9.87 2.19 5.87
C GLU A 101 9.30 3.23 4.90
N ILE A 102 8.16 3.85 5.23
CA ILE A 102 7.56 4.93 4.41
C ILE A 102 8.54 6.09 4.24
N ASN A 103 9.15 6.56 5.32
CA ASN A 103 10.12 7.66 5.26
C ASN A 103 11.38 7.29 4.48
N THR A 104 11.83 6.04 4.59
CA THR A 104 12.97 5.54 3.81
C THR A 104 12.64 5.58 2.32
N TYR A 105 11.50 5.04 1.89
CA TYR A 105 11.09 5.09 0.48
C TYR A 105 11.03 6.52 -0.06
N ARG A 106 10.40 7.44 0.70
CA ARG A 106 10.33 8.86 0.32
C ARG A 106 11.70 9.52 0.19
N LEU A 107 12.67 9.13 1.03
CA LEU A 107 14.03 9.64 0.97
C LEU A 107 14.82 9.03 -0.19
N VAL A 108 14.76 7.70 -0.36
CA VAL A 108 15.59 6.99 -1.34
C VAL A 108 15.11 7.20 -2.77
N GLU A 109 13.80 7.33 -3.00
CA GLU A 109 13.24 7.55 -4.34
C GLU A 109 13.81 8.83 -5.00
N ALA A 110 14.14 9.84 -4.20
CA ALA A 110 14.63 11.12 -4.72
C ALA A 110 16.13 11.12 -5.10
N ARG A 111 16.95 10.22 -4.52
CA ARG A 111 18.43 10.40 -4.53
C ARG A 111 19.24 9.12 -4.61
N PHE A 112 18.64 7.94 -4.48
CA PHE A 112 19.41 6.70 -4.39
C PHE A 112 19.95 6.29 -5.78
N PRO A 113 21.24 5.90 -5.90
CA PRO A 113 21.88 5.63 -7.20
C PRO A 113 21.46 4.29 -7.82
N MET A 114 20.54 3.57 -7.21
CA MET A 114 20.02 2.28 -7.65
C MET A 114 18.51 2.37 -7.80
N GLN A 115 17.94 1.57 -8.69
CA GLN A 115 16.49 1.49 -8.86
C GLN A 115 15.86 0.99 -7.56
N THR A 116 14.89 1.75 -7.07
CA THR A 116 14.05 1.40 -5.93
C THR A 116 12.59 1.31 -6.38
N PRO A 117 11.74 0.53 -5.69
CA PRO A 117 10.30 0.56 -5.93
C PRO A 117 9.74 1.98 -5.80
N LYS A 118 8.95 2.41 -6.80
CA LYS A 118 8.23 3.68 -6.77
C LYS A 118 7.23 3.69 -5.61
N PHE A 119 7.25 4.72 -4.78
CA PHE A 119 6.35 4.85 -3.66
C PHE A 119 5.05 5.53 -4.11
N TYR A 120 3.92 4.82 -4.03
CA TYR A 120 2.63 5.32 -4.51
C TYR A 120 1.80 6.00 -3.42
N TYR A 121 1.72 5.39 -2.25
CA TYR A 121 0.91 5.86 -1.14
C TYR A 121 1.34 5.15 0.13
N GLY A 122 1.29 5.87 1.24
CA GLY A 122 1.36 5.28 2.58
C GLY A 122 0.71 6.23 3.57
N ASP A 123 0.16 5.64 4.62
CA ASP A 123 -0.53 6.34 5.69
C ASP A 123 -0.05 5.78 7.03
N ILE A 124 0.08 6.66 8.02
CA ILE A 124 0.39 6.32 9.40
C ILE A 124 -0.52 7.17 10.28
N SER A 125 -1.51 6.53 10.89
CA SER A 125 -2.53 7.17 11.70
C SER A 125 -2.95 6.21 12.79
N ASN A 126 -2.82 6.60 14.06
CA ASN A 126 -3.30 5.76 15.15
C ASN A 126 -4.85 5.66 15.21
N GLU A 127 -5.56 6.50 14.44
CA GLU A 127 -7.02 6.51 14.35
C GLU A 127 -7.53 5.62 13.22
N THR A 128 -6.80 5.59 12.08
CA THR A 128 -7.28 5.00 10.83
C THR A 128 -6.36 3.91 10.25
N SER A 129 -5.10 3.77 10.71
CA SER A 129 -4.08 2.82 10.20
C SER A 129 -3.12 2.20 11.25
#